data_AF-D2QLJ2-F1
#
_entry.id   AF-D2QLJ2-F1
#
_cell.length_a   1.000
_cell.length_b   1.000
_cell.length_c   1.000
_cell.angle_alpha   90.00
_cell.angle_beta   90.00
_cell.angle_gamma   90.00
#
_symmetry.space_group_name_H-M   'P 1'
#
loop_
_entity.id
_entity.type
_entity.pdbx_description
1 polymer ?
#
loop_
_entity_poly.entity_id
_entity_poly.type
_entity_poly.pdbx_seq_one_letter_code
_entity_poly.pdbx_strand_id
1 'polypeptide(L)'
;MKEFTEIAKVDEVKYKFIDIDFEDSSTKNPAKNSSNWNAIEWVNSEQIVEVLFDKGTLLRAIADIKNEKVLAVYEGNSSYPFPKNAIIYNVDGSIHKVLTPPILIGSLASKYDKPIEGSCFGGLYPSWYTNSKGEKVVGIAIKFPPQYRNIYGDFFEVREINLESGEFGEVLQDGAV
;
A
#
# COMPACT_ATOMS: atom_id res chain seq x y z
N MET A 1 -3.91 27.62 13.85
CA MET A 1 -4.63 27.57 12.55
C MET A 1 -3.70 26.83 11.62
N LYS A 2 -4.01 25.60 11.22
CA LYS A 2 -3.15 24.85 10.27
C LYS A 2 -3.23 25.58 8.93
N GLU A 3 -2.08 25.94 8.37
CA GLU A 3 -2.01 26.55 7.04
C GLU A 3 -2.44 25.51 6.01
N PHE A 4 -3.29 25.94 5.07
CA PHE A 4 -3.76 25.10 3.96
C PHE A 4 -3.23 25.70 2.67
N THR A 5 -2.66 24.85 1.81
CA THR A 5 -2.32 25.24 0.43
C THR A 5 -3.36 24.64 -0.52
N GLU A 6 -3.97 25.49 -1.34
CA GLU A 6 -4.91 25.10 -2.41
C GLU A 6 -4.08 24.75 -3.65
N ILE A 7 -4.18 23.51 -4.15
CA ILE A 7 -3.18 22.97 -5.10
C ILE A 7 -3.75 22.61 -6.49
N ALA A 8 -5.06 22.46 -6.64
CA ALA A 8 -5.70 22.36 -7.97
C ALA A 8 -7.21 22.69 -7.96
N LYS A 9 -7.74 23.08 -9.13
CA LYS A 9 -9.16 23.33 -9.40
C LYS A 9 -9.54 22.72 -10.75
N VAL A 10 -10.55 21.85 -10.76
CA VAL A 10 -11.20 21.34 -11.99
C VAL A 10 -12.71 21.47 -11.83
N ASP A 11 -13.37 22.07 -12.82
CA ASP A 11 -14.84 22.24 -12.90
C ASP A 11 -15.50 22.71 -11.59
N GLU A 12 -14.90 23.74 -10.97
CA GLU A 12 -15.34 24.37 -9.71
C GLU A 12 -15.23 23.51 -8.44
N VAL A 13 -14.79 22.26 -8.54
CA VAL A 13 -14.56 21.39 -7.39
C VAL A 13 -13.16 21.66 -6.83
N LYS A 14 -13.10 21.94 -5.52
CA LYS A 14 -11.86 22.16 -4.77
C LYS A 14 -11.45 20.88 -4.06
N TYR A 15 -10.23 20.42 -4.31
CA TYR A 15 -9.66 19.25 -3.68
C TYR A 15 -8.77 19.66 -2.50
N LYS A 16 -8.83 18.88 -1.42
CA LYS A 16 -8.08 19.12 -0.18
C LYS A 16 -7.53 17.80 0.33
N PHE A 17 -6.27 17.77 0.71
CA PHE A 17 -5.75 16.72 1.58
C PHE A 17 -5.50 17.28 2.99
N ILE A 18 -5.80 16.45 3.97
CA ILE A 18 -5.55 16.71 5.40
C ILE A 18 -4.44 15.76 5.80
N ASP A 19 -3.40 16.31 6.42
CA ASP A 19 -2.44 15.53 7.19
C ASP A 19 -3.12 15.15 8.52
N ILE A 20 -3.53 13.88 8.65
CA ILE A 20 -4.31 13.40 9.80
C ILE A 20 -3.35 12.69 10.76
N ASP A 21 -2.86 13.44 11.75
CA ASP A 21 -2.55 12.87 13.07
C ASP A 21 -3.86 12.30 13.62
N PHE A 22 -3.89 10.99 13.87
CA PHE A 22 -5.06 10.28 14.38
C PHE A 22 -5.29 10.56 15.86
N GLU A 23 -5.87 11.72 16.17
CA GLU A 23 -6.68 11.89 17.37
C GLU A 23 -7.95 12.65 17.00
N ASP A 24 -9.03 11.88 16.91
CA ASP A 24 -10.43 12.25 17.11
C ASP A 24 -11.39 11.88 15.95
N SER A 25 -12.45 11.25 16.38
CA SER A 25 -13.38 10.42 15.64
C SER A 25 -14.43 11.27 14.88
N SER A 26 -14.25 11.46 13.56
CA SER A 26 -15.35 11.65 12.60
C SER A 26 -14.89 11.80 11.13
N THR A 27 -13.83 11.11 10.72
CA THR A 27 -13.39 11.11 9.32
C THR A 27 -14.38 10.32 8.46
N LYS A 28 -15.32 11.02 7.84
CA LYS A 28 -16.14 10.47 6.75
C LYS A 28 -15.18 10.07 5.62
N ASN A 29 -14.96 8.77 5.48
CA ASN A 29 -14.21 8.18 4.38
C ASN A 29 -14.78 8.70 3.04
N PRO A 30 -14.02 9.50 2.27
CA PRO A 30 -14.48 10.00 0.96
C PRO A 30 -14.67 8.85 -0.06
N ALA A 31 -14.13 7.66 0.20
CA ALA A 31 -14.40 6.45 -0.58
C ALA A 31 -15.82 5.87 -0.40
N LYS A 32 -16.66 6.45 0.47
CA LYS A 32 -18.02 5.95 0.73
C LYS A 32 -19.04 6.30 -0.38
N ASN A 33 -18.71 7.17 -1.35
CA ASN A 33 -19.54 7.50 -2.52
C ASN A 33 -18.66 7.64 -3.79
N SER A 34 -18.40 6.52 -4.46
CA SER A 34 -17.24 6.26 -5.34
C SER A 34 -17.45 6.39 -6.86
N SER A 35 -18.28 7.30 -7.38
CA SER A 35 -18.60 7.23 -8.82
C SER A 35 -17.49 7.69 -9.79
N ASN A 36 -16.57 8.60 -9.42
CA ASN A 36 -15.81 9.37 -10.43
C ASN A 36 -14.32 9.73 -10.09
N TRP A 37 -13.61 9.01 -9.23
CA TRP A 37 -12.21 9.39 -8.90
C TRP A 37 -11.17 8.51 -9.63
N ASN A 38 -10.25 9.17 -10.34
CA ASN A 38 -9.15 8.58 -11.10
C ASN A 38 -7.80 9.22 -10.69
N ALA A 39 -7.42 9.30 -9.41
CA ALA A 39 -6.10 9.86 -9.07
C ALA A 39 -5.54 9.35 -7.73
N ILE A 40 -4.25 9.01 -7.71
CA ILE A 40 -3.41 9.10 -6.51
C ILE A 40 -2.60 10.37 -6.66
N GLU A 41 -2.77 11.31 -5.72
CA GLU A 41 -2.00 12.55 -5.64
C GLU A 41 -0.99 12.43 -4.50
N TRP A 42 0.27 12.71 -4.76
CA TRP A 42 1.27 12.90 -3.71
C TRP A 42 2.10 14.15 -3.96
N VAL A 43 2.47 14.81 -2.86
CA VAL A 43 3.24 16.06 -2.88
C VAL A 43 4.71 15.69 -2.73
N ASN A 44 5.47 15.79 -3.82
CA ASN A 44 6.92 15.93 -3.75
C ASN A 44 7.25 17.42 -3.50
N SER A 45 8.41 17.72 -2.92
CA SER A 45 8.81 19.07 -2.47
C SER A 45 8.75 20.17 -3.55
N GLU A 46 8.56 19.80 -4.83
CA GLU A 46 8.42 20.74 -5.95
C GLU A 46 7.36 20.34 -7.00
N GLN A 47 6.68 19.18 -6.86
CA GLN A 47 5.77 18.66 -7.89
C GLN A 47 4.61 17.86 -7.30
N ILE A 48 3.45 18.00 -7.94
CA ILE A 48 2.28 17.14 -7.73
C ILE A 48 2.26 16.12 -8.85
N VAL A 49 2.14 14.85 -8.48
CA VAL A 49 2.04 13.76 -9.47
C VAL A 49 0.66 13.16 -9.32
N GLU A 50 -0.12 13.28 -10.39
CA GLU A 50 -1.44 12.67 -10.52
C GLU A 50 -1.30 11.40 -11.35
N VAL A 51 -1.54 10.24 -10.74
CA VAL A 51 -1.61 8.99 -11.51
C VAL A 51 -3.07 8.61 -11.73
N LEU A 52 -3.48 8.59 -12.99
CA LEU A 52 -4.83 8.21 -13.42
C LEU A 52 -4.98 6.68 -13.44
N PHE A 53 -5.99 6.15 -12.76
CA PHE A 53 -6.29 4.71 -12.73
C PHE A 53 -7.67 4.41 -13.27
N ASP A 54 -7.81 3.26 -13.93
CA ASP A 54 -9.13 2.66 -14.18
C ASP A 54 -9.84 2.40 -12.85
N LYS A 55 -11.17 2.57 -12.83
CA LYS A 55 -12.04 2.39 -11.66
C LYS A 55 -11.64 1.16 -10.84
N GLY A 56 -11.20 1.38 -9.61
CA GLY A 56 -10.83 0.34 -8.64
C GLY A 56 -10.55 0.93 -7.27
N THR A 57 -10.61 0.11 -6.23
CA THR A 57 -10.33 0.58 -4.86
C THR A 57 -8.82 0.58 -4.66
N LEU A 58 -8.20 1.75 -4.55
CA LEU A 58 -6.87 1.82 -3.96
C LEU A 58 -7.00 1.57 -2.46
N LEU A 59 -6.23 0.60 -1.95
CA LEU A 59 -6.18 0.34 -0.52
C LEU A 59 -5.36 1.43 0.19
N ARG A 60 -4.13 1.71 -0.29
CA ARG A 60 -3.27 2.82 0.15
C ARG A 60 -2.04 2.99 -0.75
N ALA A 61 -1.42 4.17 -0.72
CA ALA A 61 -0.08 4.42 -1.26
C ALA A 61 0.90 4.97 -0.19
N ILE A 62 2.19 4.66 -0.34
CA ILE A 62 3.27 5.14 0.55
C ILE A 62 4.54 5.41 -0.26
N ALA A 63 5.15 6.58 -0.06
CA ALA A 63 6.43 6.93 -0.67
C ALA A 63 7.62 6.36 0.11
N ASP A 64 8.75 6.16 -0.56
CA ASP A 64 10.01 5.87 0.10
C ASP A 64 10.56 7.10 0.85
N ILE A 65 11.65 6.94 1.59
CA ILE A 65 12.15 8.02 2.47
C ILE A 65 12.68 9.22 1.69
N LYS A 66 13.11 9.01 0.44
CA LYS A 66 13.60 10.06 -0.45
C LYS A 66 12.51 10.66 -1.32
N ASN A 67 11.28 10.13 -1.25
CA ASN A 67 10.18 10.46 -2.17
C ASN A 67 10.55 10.27 -3.64
N GLU A 68 11.38 9.29 -3.97
CA GLU A 68 11.79 8.91 -5.33
C GLU A 68 10.90 7.78 -5.91
N LYS A 69 10.27 6.98 -5.04
CA LYS A 69 9.39 5.86 -5.40
C LYS A 69 8.13 5.85 -4.56
N VAL A 70 7.04 5.34 -5.13
CA VAL A 70 5.76 5.18 -4.44
C VAL A 70 5.23 3.75 -4.59
N LEU A 71 4.95 3.10 -3.48
CA LEU A 71 4.23 1.83 -3.44
C LEU A 71 2.73 2.08 -3.35
N ALA A 72 1.95 1.52 -4.27
CA ALA A 72 0.51 1.48 -4.21
C ALA A 72 -0.01 0.04 -4.20
N VAL A 73 -0.99 -0.25 -3.34
CA VAL A 73 -1.65 -1.57 -3.27
C VAL A 73 -3.12 -1.41 -3.63
N TYR A 74 -3.56 -2.14 -4.65
CA TYR A 74 -4.91 -2.08 -5.19
C TYR A 74 -5.78 -3.24 -4.69
N GLU A 75 -7.06 -3.00 -4.52
CA GLU A 75 -8.08 -4.00 -4.19
C GLU A 75 -9.24 -3.90 -5.20
N GLY A 76 -9.54 -5.00 -5.88
CA GLY A 76 -10.62 -5.03 -6.88
C GLY A 76 -10.40 -4.18 -8.12
N ASN A 77 -9.16 -3.75 -8.40
CA ASN A 77 -8.80 -3.07 -9.65
C ASN A 77 -8.66 -4.09 -10.79
N SER A 78 -9.30 -3.83 -11.92
CA SER A 78 -9.27 -4.74 -13.08
C SER A 78 -7.94 -4.76 -13.83
N SER A 79 -7.20 -3.64 -13.81
CA SER A 79 -5.89 -3.48 -14.44
C SER A 79 -4.76 -4.03 -13.57
N TYR A 80 -4.96 -4.08 -12.25
CA TYR A 80 -4.04 -4.66 -11.26
C TYR A 80 -4.73 -5.73 -10.38
N PRO A 81 -5.12 -6.88 -10.97
CA PRO A 81 -5.78 -7.94 -10.25
C PRO A 81 -4.82 -8.69 -9.32
N PHE A 82 -5.37 -9.39 -8.33
CA PHE A 82 -4.61 -10.37 -7.54
C PHE A 82 -4.03 -11.46 -8.46
N PRO A 83 -2.79 -11.93 -8.24
CA PRO A 83 -1.88 -11.60 -7.13
C PRO A 83 -1.00 -10.35 -7.35
N LYS A 84 -1.04 -9.73 -8.53
CA LYS A 84 -0.14 -8.65 -8.98
C LYS A 84 -0.73 -7.26 -8.73
N ASN A 85 -1.20 -7.04 -7.51
CA ASN A 85 -1.94 -5.84 -7.13
C ASN A 85 -1.10 -4.80 -6.36
N ALA A 86 0.21 -5.01 -6.21
CA ALA A 86 1.11 -4.02 -5.65
C ALA A 86 2.06 -3.49 -6.73
N ILE A 87 2.06 -2.18 -6.89
CA ILE A 87 2.81 -1.50 -7.94
C ILE A 87 3.72 -0.45 -7.31
N ILE A 88 4.96 -0.43 -7.75
CA ILE A 88 5.90 0.63 -7.46
C ILE A 88 5.92 1.58 -8.65
N TYR A 89 5.73 2.86 -8.39
CA TYR A 89 5.82 3.93 -9.36
C TYR A 89 7.10 4.74 -9.14
N ASN A 90 7.63 5.30 -10.22
CA ASN A 90 8.56 6.41 -10.16
C ASN A 90 7.82 7.68 -9.71
N VAL A 91 8.59 8.68 -9.29
CA VAL A 91 8.04 10.01 -8.98
C VAL A 91 7.19 10.59 -10.09
N ASP A 92 7.52 10.38 -11.36
CA ASP A 92 6.78 10.92 -12.50
C ASP A 92 5.46 10.17 -12.80
N GLY A 93 5.11 9.18 -11.97
CA GLY A 93 3.90 8.37 -12.14
C GLY A 93 4.05 7.21 -13.12
N SER A 94 5.21 7.05 -13.76
CA SER A 94 5.49 5.87 -14.58
C SER A 94 5.65 4.61 -13.72
N ILE A 95 5.23 3.45 -14.24
CA ILE A 95 5.39 2.17 -13.54
C ILE A 95 6.88 1.83 -13.47
N HIS A 96 7.40 1.74 -12.24
CA HIS A 96 8.74 1.24 -11.98
C HIS A 96 8.74 -0.30 -11.92
N LYS A 97 7.81 -0.87 -11.13
CA LYS A 97 7.73 -2.33 -10.97
C LYS A 97 6.33 -2.82 -10.60
N VAL A 98 5.93 -3.96 -11.17
CA VAL A 98 4.77 -4.73 -10.70
C VAL A 98 5.27 -5.85 -9.81
N LEU A 99 4.83 -5.88 -8.55
CA LEU A 99 5.28 -6.86 -7.58
C LEU A 99 4.50 -8.18 -7.72
N THR A 100 5.18 -9.27 -7.41
CA THR A 100 4.57 -10.60 -7.23
C THR A 100 4.80 -11.00 -5.77
N PRO A 101 3.78 -11.55 -5.07
CA PRO A 101 3.95 -12.01 -3.70
C PRO A 101 5.12 -13.01 -3.60
N PRO A 102 6.00 -12.86 -2.60
CA PRO A 102 7.10 -13.80 -2.38
C PRO A 102 6.60 -15.08 -1.71
N ILE A 103 7.50 -16.06 -1.58
CA ILE A 103 7.34 -17.15 -0.63
C ILE A 103 7.35 -16.58 0.78
N LEU A 104 6.38 -16.99 1.58
CA LEU A 104 6.22 -16.63 2.98
C LEU A 104 7.27 -17.36 3.83
N ILE A 105 7.94 -16.63 4.72
CA ILE A 105 9.02 -17.15 5.57
C ILE A 105 8.80 -16.87 7.06
N GLY A 106 7.66 -16.26 7.42
CA GLY A 106 7.27 -15.93 8.78
C GLY A 106 7.04 -17.16 9.65
N SER A 107 6.90 -16.91 10.95
CA SER A 107 6.68 -17.94 11.98
C SER A 107 5.40 -18.74 11.77
N LEU A 108 4.38 -18.15 11.13
CA LEU A 108 3.16 -18.86 10.75
C LEU A 108 3.37 -19.77 9.54
N ALA A 109 4.15 -19.34 8.55
CA ALA A 109 4.42 -20.11 7.34
C ALA A 109 5.38 -21.28 7.62
N SER A 110 6.35 -21.11 8.52
CA SER A 110 7.33 -22.14 8.89
C SER A 110 6.73 -23.34 9.62
N LYS A 111 5.46 -23.27 10.06
CA LYS A 111 4.72 -24.40 10.65
C LYS A 111 4.27 -25.44 9.62
N TYR A 112 4.42 -25.16 8.33
CA TYR A 112 4.01 -26.04 7.26
C TYR A 112 5.23 -26.64 6.55
N ASP A 113 5.14 -27.92 6.18
CA ASP A 113 6.25 -28.66 5.57
C ASP A 113 6.56 -28.25 4.12
N LYS A 114 5.71 -27.42 3.52
CA LYS A 114 5.85 -26.95 2.13
C LYS A 114 5.94 -25.44 2.09
N PRO A 115 6.77 -24.86 1.20
CA PRO A 115 6.77 -23.43 0.93
C PRO A 115 5.37 -22.93 0.60
N ILE A 116 4.99 -21.79 1.18
CA ILE A 116 3.70 -21.15 0.93
C ILE A 116 3.96 -19.90 0.09
N GLU A 117 3.41 -19.88 -1.12
CA GLU A 117 3.40 -18.67 -1.94
C GLU A 117 2.32 -17.71 -1.44
N GLY A 118 2.64 -16.41 -1.34
CA GLY A 118 1.64 -15.39 -1.00
C GLY A 118 0.54 -15.30 -2.06
N SER A 119 -0.70 -15.05 -1.63
CA SER A 119 -1.85 -15.02 -2.55
C SER A 119 -2.09 -13.66 -3.20
N CYS A 120 -1.83 -12.58 -2.47
CA CYS A 120 -1.87 -11.20 -2.95
C CYS A 120 -1.27 -10.29 -1.87
N PHE A 121 -1.12 -9.00 -2.21
CA PHE A 121 -0.81 -7.97 -1.21
C PHE A 121 -2.10 -7.42 -0.60
N GLY A 122 -2.14 -7.23 0.72
CA GLY A 122 -3.30 -6.67 1.41
C GLY A 122 -3.52 -7.26 2.82
N GLY A 123 -4.68 -6.97 3.41
CA GLY A 123 -5.01 -7.34 4.80
C GLY A 123 -4.62 -6.25 5.78
N LEU A 124 -3.41 -5.68 5.62
CA LEU A 124 -3.00 -4.44 6.26
C LEU A 124 -2.52 -3.43 5.22
N TYR A 125 -2.62 -2.16 5.59
CA TYR A 125 -2.11 -1.07 4.78
C TYR A 125 -0.58 -1.04 4.78
N PRO A 126 0.08 -0.82 3.63
CA PRO A 126 1.50 -0.47 3.60
C PRO A 126 1.78 0.69 4.57
N SER A 127 2.81 0.53 5.39
CA SER A 127 3.14 1.45 6.48
C SER A 127 4.63 1.49 6.74
N TRP A 128 5.07 2.47 7.51
CA TRP A 128 6.43 2.52 8.04
C TRP A 128 6.59 1.58 9.23
N TYR A 129 7.69 0.84 9.24
CA TYR A 129 8.10 -0.07 10.30
C TYR A 129 9.54 0.23 10.71
N THR A 130 9.97 -0.36 11.81
CA THR A 130 11.37 -0.41 12.22
C THR A 130 11.87 -1.83 12.08
N ASN A 131 12.94 -2.05 11.32
CA ASN A 131 13.53 -3.37 11.11
C ASN A 131 14.41 -3.77 12.33
N SER A 132 14.94 -5.00 12.33
CA SER A 132 15.81 -5.56 13.37
C SER A 132 17.13 -4.79 13.56
N LYS A 133 17.51 -3.98 12.57
CA LYS A 133 18.68 -3.07 12.63
C LYS A 133 18.34 -1.69 13.19
N GLY A 134 17.06 -1.41 13.52
CA GLY A 134 16.61 -0.11 13.99
C GLY A 134 16.35 0.91 12.87
N GLU A 135 16.35 0.48 11.61
CA GLU A 135 16.15 1.36 10.45
C GLU A 135 14.65 1.50 10.14
N LYS A 136 14.23 2.71 9.74
CA LYS A 136 12.87 2.97 9.28
C LYS A 136 12.70 2.44 7.86
N VAL A 137 11.80 1.48 7.67
CA VAL A 137 11.59 0.77 6.40
C VAL A 137 10.11 0.71 6.02
N VAL A 138 9.82 0.53 4.73
CA VAL A 138 8.45 0.30 4.27
C VAL A 138 8.11 -1.18 4.45
N GLY A 139 6.98 -1.46 5.10
CA GLY A 139 6.41 -2.79 5.24
C GLY A 139 5.19 -2.96 4.33
N ILE A 140 5.09 -4.12 3.67
CA ILE A 140 3.94 -4.52 2.87
C ILE A 140 3.39 -5.86 3.36
N ALA A 141 2.07 -5.92 3.55
CA ALA A 141 1.37 -7.13 3.98
C ALA A 141 1.09 -8.04 2.78
N ILE A 142 1.37 -9.32 2.98
CA ILE A 142 1.16 -10.40 2.02
C ILE A 142 0.19 -11.39 2.67
N LYS A 143 -0.92 -11.68 1.98
CA LYS A 143 -1.92 -12.63 2.47
C LYS A 143 -1.48 -14.06 2.22
N PHE A 144 -1.81 -14.95 3.15
CA PHE A 144 -1.76 -16.38 2.89
C PHE A 144 -2.81 -16.79 1.85
N PRO A 145 -2.62 -17.91 1.15
CA PRO A 145 -3.66 -18.50 0.31
C PRO A 145 -4.92 -18.88 1.11
N PRO A 146 -6.13 -18.80 0.51
CA PRO A 146 -7.39 -19.04 1.21
C PRO A 146 -7.49 -20.41 1.91
N GLN A 147 -6.78 -21.43 1.40
CA GLN A 147 -6.77 -22.76 2.02
C GLN A 147 -6.08 -22.82 3.39
N TYR A 148 -5.34 -21.77 3.78
CA TYR A 148 -4.70 -21.67 5.10
C TYR A 148 -5.52 -20.86 6.11
N ARG A 149 -6.69 -20.34 5.70
CA ARG A 149 -7.61 -19.65 6.61
C ARG A 149 -8.08 -20.56 7.72
N ASN A 150 -8.31 -20.01 8.90
CA ASN A 150 -8.90 -20.73 10.02
C ASN A 150 -9.99 -19.91 10.72
N ILE A 151 -10.45 -20.38 11.89
CA ILE A 151 -11.50 -19.72 12.69
C ILE A 151 -11.13 -18.29 13.15
N TYR A 152 -9.84 -17.94 13.12
CA TYR A 152 -9.32 -16.62 13.49
C TYR A 152 -9.13 -15.68 12.30
N GLY A 153 -9.48 -16.11 11.09
CA GLY A 153 -9.54 -15.26 9.90
C GLY A 153 -8.40 -15.46 8.90
N ASP A 154 -8.00 -14.36 8.27
CA ASP A 154 -7.01 -14.33 7.19
C ASP A 154 -5.60 -14.20 7.78
N PHE A 155 -4.72 -15.15 7.51
CA PHE A 155 -3.31 -15.01 7.87
C PHE A 155 -2.56 -14.06 6.94
N PHE A 156 -1.58 -13.35 7.49
CA PHE A 156 -0.70 -12.45 6.76
C PHE A 156 0.73 -12.46 7.28
N GLU A 157 1.64 -12.00 6.43
CA GLU A 157 3.04 -11.69 6.73
C GLU A 157 3.35 -10.28 6.20
N VAL A 158 3.89 -9.41 7.05
CA VAL A 158 4.42 -8.11 6.64
C VAL A 158 5.91 -8.26 6.40
N ARG A 159 6.34 -7.88 5.19
CA ARG A 159 7.75 -7.90 4.79
C ARG A 159 8.26 -6.51 4.54
N GLU A 160 9.52 -6.30 4.91
CA GLU A 160 10.28 -5.16 4.41
C GLU A 160 10.30 -5.22 2.87
N ILE A 161 10.09 -4.08 2.23
CA ILE A 161 10.19 -3.96 0.76
C ILE A 161 11.12 -2.81 0.40
N ASN A 162 12.15 -3.12 -0.37
CA ASN A 162 12.98 -2.11 -1.00
C ASN A 162 12.25 -1.57 -2.23
N LEU A 163 11.92 -0.27 -2.25
CA LEU A 163 11.15 0.32 -3.34
C LEU A 163 11.96 0.55 -4.62
N GLU A 164 13.28 0.58 -4.56
CA GLU A 164 14.13 0.68 -5.74
C GLU A 164 14.28 -0.69 -6.41
N SER A 165 14.66 -1.73 -5.66
CA SER A 165 14.88 -3.06 -6.23
C SER A 165 13.61 -3.89 -6.35
N GLY A 166 12.58 -3.60 -5.55
CA GLY A 166 11.38 -4.43 -5.38
C GLY A 166 11.67 -5.77 -4.74
N GLU A 167 12.76 -5.90 -3.97
CA GLU A 167 13.13 -7.10 -3.23
C GLU A 167 12.57 -7.08 -1.81
N PHE A 168 12.17 -8.25 -1.33
CA PHE A 168 11.62 -8.43 0.01
C PHE A 168 12.73 -8.73 1.02
N GLY A 169 12.79 -7.92 2.07
CA GLY A 169 13.73 -8.06 3.19
C GLY A 169 13.21 -9.03 4.25
N GLU A 170 13.44 -8.71 5.53
CA GLU A 170 13.02 -9.56 6.65
C GLU A 170 11.50 -9.51 6.92
N VAL A 171 11.03 -10.43 7.76
CA VAL A 171 9.67 -10.44 8.32
C VAL A 171 9.59 -9.42 9.44
N LEU A 172 8.70 -8.45 9.28
CA LEU A 172 8.49 -7.37 10.26
C LEU A 172 7.36 -7.72 11.24
N GLN A 173 6.37 -8.47 10.77
CA GLN A 173 5.20 -8.89 11.54
C GLN A 173 4.53 -10.08 10.83
N ASP A 174 3.91 -10.98 11.58
CA ASP A 174 2.93 -11.95 11.03
C ASP A 174 1.77 -12.12 12.02
N GLY A 175 0.62 -12.58 11.51
CA GLY A 175 -0.58 -12.68 12.34
C GLY A 175 -1.81 -13.16 11.60
N ALA A 176 -2.95 -13.07 12.27
CA ALA A 176 -4.29 -13.27 11.71
C ALA A 176 -5.07 -11.95 11.79
N VAL A 177 -5.88 -11.66 10.76
CA VAL A 177 -6.87 -10.56 10.74
C VAL A 177 -8.27 -11.12 10.89
#